data_AF-A0A1H9VM83-F1
#
_entry.id   AF-A0A1H9VM83-F1
#
_cell.length_a   1.000
_cell.length_b   1.000
_cell.length_c   1.000
_cell.angle_alpha   90.00
_cell.angle_beta   90.00
_cell.angle_gamma   90.00
#
_symmetry.space_group_name_H-M   'P 1'
#
loop_
_entity.id
_entity.type
_entity.pdbx_description
1 polymer ?
#
loop_
_entity_poly.entity_id
_entity_poly.type
_entity_poly.pdbx_seq_one_letter_code
_entity_poly.pdbx_strand_id
1 'polypeptide(L)' 'MTAPAEPSDAPFDLADAVDSASTEERGSFTHGVCRVCGWTGPGRRSRERARDDVGAHRAGDCPV' A
#
# COMPACT_ATOMS: atom_id res chain seq x y z
N MET A 1 -12.60 -24.28 14.73
CA MET A 1 -13.50 -23.39 13.97
C MET A 1 -12.70 -22.16 13.54
N THR A 2 -11.79 -22.31 12.58
CA THR A 2 -11.03 -21.20 11.97
C THR A 2 -11.44 -21.17 10.51
N ALA A 3 -12.01 -20.05 10.07
CA ALA A 3 -12.35 -19.80 8.69
C ALA A 3 -11.06 -19.45 7.94
N PRO A 4 -10.69 -20.14 6.85
CA PRO A 4 -9.63 -19.66 5.98
C PRO A 4 -10.10 -18.37 5.30
N ALA A 5 -9.22 -17.39 5.21
CA ALA A 5 -9.47 -16.15 4.48
C ALA A 5 -9.73 -16.49 3.01
N GLU A 6 -10.98 -16.35 2.59
CA GLU A 6 -11.41 -16.47 1.20
C GLU A 6 -10.62 -15.44 0.35
N PRO A 7 -9.79 -15.85 -0.63
CA PRO A 7 -9.29 -14.93 -1.63
C PRO A 7 -10.46 -14.63 -2.59
N SER A 8 -11.18 -13.54 -2.31
CA SER A 8 -12.32 -13.10 -3.12
C SER A 8 -11.85 -12.68 -4.51
N ASP A 9 -12.10 -13.56 -5.48
CA ASP A 9 -12.03 -13.34 -6.93
C ASP A 9 -13.12 -12.33 -7.34
N ALA A 10 -12.76 -11.06 -7.41
CA ALA A 10 -13.52 -10.01 -8.08
C ALA A 10 -12.63 -9.48 -9.23
N PRO A 11 -13.19 -9.13 -10.40
CA PRO A 11 -12.41 -8.82 -11.60
C PRO A 11 -11.45 -7.67 -11.30
N PHE A 12 -10.16 -8.01 -11.19
CA PHE A 12 -9.12 -7.16 -10.62
C PHE A 12 -9.02 -5.83 -11.36
N ASP A 13 -9.21 -4.73 -10.63
CA ASP A 13 -9.02 -3.35 -11.05
C ASP A 13 -7.73 -3.19 -11.87
N LEU A 14 -7.82 -3.21 -13.20
CA LEU A 14 -6.69 -2.88 -14.07
C LEU A 14 -6.23 -1.42 -13.86
N ALA A 15 -7.07 -0.58 -13.24
CA ALA A 15 -6.72 0.76 -12.79
C ALA A 15 -5.89 0.76 -11.49
N ASP A 16 -6.14 -0.17 -10.55
CA ASP A 16 -5.36 -0.35 -9.32
C ASP A 16 -4.08 -1.19 -9.58
N ALA A 17 -4.13 -2.08 -10.58
CA ALA A 17 -2.96 -2.81 -11.09
C ALA A 17 -1.97 -1.91 -11.83
N VAL A 18 -2.36 -0.72 -12.28
CA VAL A 18 -1.46 0.30 -12.83
C VAL A 18 -0.90 1.23 -11.73
N ASP A 19 -1.56 1.32 -10.57
CA ASP A 19 -1.04 1.90 -9.31
C ASP A 19 -0.39 0.82 -8.41
N SER A 20 0.19 -0.21 -9.02
CA SER A 20 0.51 -1.45 -8.30
C SER A 20 1.60 -1.27 -7.23
N ALA A 21 1.12 -1.26 -5.98
CA ALA A 21 1.80 -1.61 -4.73
C ALA A 21 2.84 -0.63 -4.18
N SER A 22 2.43 0.64 -4.06
CA SER A 22 3.09 1.60 -3.16
C SER A 22 2.47 1.58 -1.75
N THR A 23 1.43 0.79 -1.49
CA THR A 23 0.79 0.69 -0.17
C THR A 23 0.44 -0.75 0.20
N GLU A 24 0.65 -1.15 1.45
CA GLU A 24 0.30 -2.46 2.02
C GLU A 24 -0.74 -2.35 3.12
N GLU A 25 -1.75 -3.23 3.12
CA GLU A 25 -2.75 -3.29 4.18
C GLU A 25 -2.38 -4.35 5.23
N ARG A 26 -2.27 -3.91 6.48
CA ARG A 26 -1.97 -4.75 7.65
C ARG A 26 -3.09 -4.58 8.67
N GLY A 27 -4.15 -5.39 8.50
CA GLY A 27 -5.35 -5.32 9.34
C GLY A 27 -6.14 -4.05 9.07
N SER A 28 -6.46 -3.27 10.11
CA SER A 28 -7.21 -2.01 9.99
C SER A 28 -6.35 -0.79 9.58
N PHE A 29 -5.08 -1.02 9.24
CA PHE A 29 -4.14 0.04 8.87
C PHE A 29 -3.52 -0.22 7.50
N THR A 30 -3.45 0.84 6.70
CA THR A 30 -2.74 0.90 5.43
C THR A 30 -1.40 1.59 5.64
N HIS A 31 -0.33 0.99 5.14
CA HIS A 31 1.03 1.50 5.23
C HIS A 31 1.52 1.84 3.83
N GLY A 32 2.18 2.97 3.67
CA GLY A 32 2.93 3.25 2.45
C GLY A 32 4.19 2.39 2.38
N VAL A 33 4.55 1.84 1.22
CA VAL A 33 5.82 1.16 1.00
C VAL A 33 6.50 1.66 -0.27
N CYS A 34 7.80 1.90 -0.20
CA CYS A 34 8.61 2.21 -1.36
C CYS A 34 9.41 0.98 -1.76
N ARG A 35 9.12 0.39 -2.92
CA ARG A 35 9.86 -0.77 -3.44
C ARG A 35 11.28 -0.45 -3.93
N VAL A 36 11.63 0.83 -4.06
CA VAL A 36 12.97 1.25 -4.51
C VAL A 36 13.99 1.16 -3.37
N CYS A 37 13.65 1.71 -2.20
CA CYS A 37 14.55 1.76 -1.04
C CYS A 37 14.11 0.83 0.12
N GLY A 38 12.92 0.23 0.05
CA GLY A 38 12.34 -0.58 1.11
C GLY A 38 11.71 0.21 2.26
N TRP A 39 11.52 1.53 2.11
CA TRP A 39 10.90 2.36 3.15
C TRP A 39 9.45 1.97 3.40
N THR A 40 9.06 1.90 4.68
CA THR A 40 7.68 1.68 5.11
C THR A 40 7.22 2.88 5.93
N GLY A 41 6.15 3.51 5.46
CA GLY A 41 5.49 4.61 6.11
C GLY A 41 4.63 4.19 7.30
N PRO A 42 4.16 5.17 8.08
CA PRO A 42 3.31 4.93 9.24
C PRO A 42 1.94 4.34 8.86
N GLY A 43 1.33 3.59 9.78
CA GLY A 43 -0.01 3.02 9.61
C GLY A 43 -1.09 4.11 9.58
N ARG A 44 -1.73 4.30 8.41
CA ARG A 44 -2.86 5.20 8.18
C ARG A 44 -4.14 4.40 8.06
N ARG A 45 -5.25 4.94 8.57
CA ARG A 45 -6.58 4.35 8.33
C ARG A 45 -7.12 4.63 6.92
N SER A 46 -6.59 5.66 6.27
CA SER A 46 -6.97 6.05 4.92
C SER A 46 -5.90 5.62 3.93
N ARG A 47 -6.29 4.85 2.92
CA ARG A 47 -5.39 4.42 1.83
C ARG A 47 -4.77 5.61 1.11
N GLU A 48 -5.56 6.65 0.85
CA GLU A 48 -5.09 7.88 0.19
C GLU A 48 -3.94 8.55 0.97
N ARG A 49 -4.08 8.66 2.30
CA ARG A 49 -3.02 9.21 3.15
C ARG A 49 -1.74 8.39 3.10
N ALA A 50 -1.86 7.06 3.02
CA ALA A 50 -0.70 6.19 2.88
C ALA A 50 -0.03 6.36 1.51
N ARG A 51 -0.79 6.65 0.43
CA ARG A 51 -0.25 6.99 -0.89
C ARG A 51 0.49 8.33 -0.86
N ASP A 52 -0.11 9.36 -0.25
CA ASP A 52 0.53 10.68 -0.07
C ASP A 52 1.87 10.56 0.66
N ASP A 53 1.92 9.77 1.74
CA ASP A 53 3.14 9.53 2.51
C ASP A 53 4.26 8.95 1.60
N VAL A 54 3.93 8.06 0.66
CA VAL A 54 4.90 7.47 -0.29
C VAL A 54 5.27 8.46 -1.38
N GLY A 55 4.33 9.27 -1.86
CA GLY A 55 4.59 10.35 -2.81
C GLY A 55 5.57 11.36 -2.23
N ALA A 56 5.36 11.79 -0.98
CA ALA A 56 6.27 12.68 -0.27
C ALA A 56 7.65 12.05 -0.09
N HIS A 57 7.71 10.77 0.31
CA HIS A 57 8.96 10.04 0.43
C HIS A 57 9.71 9.96 -0.91
N ARG A 58 9.05 9.56 -1.99
CA ARG A 58 9.65 9.49 -3.34
C ARG A 58 10.18 10.85 -3.82
N ALA A 59 9.54 11.94 -3.42
CA ALA A 59 9.91 13.28 -3.85
C ALA A 59 11.13 13.86 -3.11
N GLY A 60 11.38 13.48 -1.86
CA GLY A 60 12.39 14.15 -1.02
C GLY A 60 13.31 13.24 -0.19
N ASP A 61 12.83 12.09 0.25
CA ASP A 61 13.54 11.24 1.23
C ASP A 61 13.98 9.90 0.66
N CYS A 62 13.54 9.55 -0.55
CA CYS A 62 13.95 8.31 -1.20
C CYS A 62 15.35 8.48 -1.77
N PRO A 63 16.37 7.75 -1.26
CA PRO A 63 17.63 7.61 -1.96
C PRO A 63 17.35 6.71 -3.18
N VAL A 64 17.05 7.33 -4.32
CA VAL A 64 16.91 6.62 -5.59
C VAL A 64 18.27 6.11 -6.06
#